data_AF-A0A2U1WUE2-F1
#
_entry.id   AF-A0A2U1WUE2-F1
#
_cell.length_a   1.000
_cell.length_b   1.000
_cell.length_c   1.000
_cell.angle_alpha   90.00
_cell.angle_beta   90.00
_cell.angle_gamma   90.00
#
_symmetry.space_group_name_H-M   'P 1'
#
loop_
_entity.id
_entity.type
_entity.pdbx_description
1 polymer ?
#
loop_
_entity_poly.entity_id
_entity_poly.type
_entity_poly.pdbx_seq_one_letter_code
_entity_poly.pdbx_strand_id
1 'polypeptide(L)' 'MNAISGIVAKDRALTSESLTGLLGQAEPTSATVPLKPSAAMLAAGARAGGVSVEAAWKIYLAMIKAAE' A
#
# COMPACT_ATOMS: atom_id res chain seq x y z
N MET A 1 8.72 -31.64 3.27
CA MET A 1 8.18 -31.20 4.57
C MET A 1 7.98 -29.70 4.49
N ASN A 2 6.72 -29.25 4.48
CA ASN A 2 6.31 -27.89 4.17
C ASN A 2 6.37 -26.99 5.42
N ALA A 3 7.06 -25.86 5.34
CA ALA A 3 7.25 -24.92 6.46
C ALA A 3 6.18 -23.80 6.54
N ILE A 4 5.05 -23.93 5.86
CA ILE A 4 4.00 -22.89 5.79
C ILE A 4 2.82 -23.26 6.70
N SER A 5 3.09 -23.55 7.97
CA SER A 5 2.03 -23.88 8.96
C SER A 5 1.96 -22.91 10.14
N GLY A 6 2.61 -21.74 10.06
CA GLY A 6 2.71 -20.81 11.20
C GLY A 6 1.85 -19.54 11.14
N ILE A 7 1.12 -19.26 10.05
CA ILE A 7 0.52 -17.91 9.84
C ILE A 7 -0.88 -17.79 10.46
N VAL A 8 -1.47 -18.87 10.98
CA VAL A 8 -2.78 -18.79 11.65
C VAL A 8 -2.61 -18.44 13.13
N ALA A 9 -3.21 -17.30 13.46
CA ALA A 9 -3.61 -16.83 14.78
C ALA A 9 -2.53 -16.22 15.69
N LYS A 10 -2.36 -14.91 15.54
CA LYS A 10 -2.71 -13.98 16.63
C LYS A 10 -2.79 -12.57 16.07
N ASP A 11 -3.84 -11.84 16.41
CA ASP A 11 -3.92 -10.38 16.29
C ASP A 11 -2.64 -9.72 16.81
N ARG A 12 -1.66 -9.56 15.93
CA ARG A 12 -0.43 -8.83 16.25
C ARG A 12 -0.76 -7.38 15.99
N ALA A 13 -1.20 -6.71 17.05
CA ALA A 13 -1.12 -5.26 17.13
C ALA A 13 0.24 -4.85 16.54
N LEU A 14 0.21 -4.22 15.37
CA LEU A 14 1.39 -3.65 14.73
C LEU A 14 1.81 -2.49 15.63
N THR A 15 2.59 -2.79 16.67
CA THR A 15 3.12 -1.77 17.57
C THR A 15 4.02 -0.85 16.76
N SER A 16 3.98 0.45 17.04
CA SER A 16 4.77 1.46 16.32
C SER A 16 6.26 1.07 16.21
N GLU A 17 6.80 0.39 17.23
CA GLU A 17 8.18 -0.09 17.27
C GLU A 17 8.47 -1.18 16.22
N SER A 18 7.49 -2.06 15.94
CA SER A 18 7.61 -3.05 14.85
C SER A 18 7.57 -2.38 13.47
N LEU A 19 6.83 -1.28 13.32
CA LEU A 19 6.83 -0.47 12.10
C LEU A 19 8.17 0.26 11.92
N THR A 20 8.72 0.84 12.99
CA THR A 20 10.02 1.50 12.98
C THR A 20 11.15 0.53 12.63
N GLY A 21 11.10 -0.72 13.11
CA GLY A 21 12.08 -1.75 12.72
C GLY A 21 11.98 -2.19 11.26
N LEU A 22 10.78 -2.18 10.67
CA LEU A 22 10.55 -2.52 9.26
C LEU A 22 10.91 -1.36 8.31
N LEU A 23 10.70 -0.12 8.74
CA LEU A 23 10.97 1.10 7.96
C LEU A 23 12.37 1.68 8.20
N GLY A 24 13.02 1.34 9.31
CA GLY A 24 14.26 1.95 9.80
C GLY A 24 15.55 1.50 9.10
N GLN A 25 15.46 0.66 8.07
CA GLN A 25 16.61 0.19 7.27
C GLN A 25 16.50 0.63 5.80
N ALA A 26 15.53 1.48 5.45
CA ALA A 26 15.51 2.11 4.13
C ALA A 26 16.42 3.35 4.18
N GLU A 27 17.71 3.18 3.82
CA GLU A 27 18.53 4.30 3.34
C GLU A 27 17.66 5.12 2.35
N PRO A 28 17.55 6.46 2.49
CA PRO A 28 16.79 7.27 1.57
C PRO A 28 17.47 7.21 0.20
N THR A 29 17.07 6.22 -0.60
CA THR A 29 17.50 6.13 -1.99
C THR A 29 17.01 7.40 -2.68
N SER A 30 17.88 8.04 -3.48
CA SER A 30 17.56 9.23 -4.28
C SER A 30 16.59 8.91 -5.44
N ALA A 31 15.72 7.92 -5.25
CA ALA A 31 14.65 7.59 -6.16
C ALA A 31 13.61 8.71 -6.10
N THR A 32 13.36 9.34 -7.23
CA THR A 32 12.29 10.34 -7.36
C THR A 32 10.95 9.67 -7.09
N VAL A 33 10.33 10.04 -5.97
CA VAL A 33 8.99 9.54 -5.63
C VAL A 33 7.97 10.25 -6.53
N PRO A 34 7.16 9.51 -7.30
CA PRO A 34 6.17 10.14 -8.17
C PRO A 34 5.08 10.80 -7.33
N LEU A 35 4.84 12.10 -7.57
CA LEU A 35 3.80 12.87 -6.87
C LEU A 35 2.38 12.43 -7.23
N LYS A 36 2.20 11.75 -8.37
CA LYS A 36 0.92 11.19 -8.82
C LYS A 36 1.06 9.69 -8.97
N PRO A 37 0.12 8.87 -8.46
CA PRO A 37 0.15 7.44 -8.66
C PRO A 37 0.03 7.12 -10.15
N SER A 38 0.84 6.18 -10.63
CA SER A 38 0.64 5.65 -11.99
C SER A 38 -0.61 4.78 -12.06
N ALA A 39 -1.14 4.55 -13.27
CA ALA A 39 -2.29 3.67 -13.46
C ALA A 39 -2.02 2.24 -12.95
N ALA A 40 -0.79 1.74 -13.10
CA ALA A 40 -0.38 0.44 -12.58
C ALA A 40 -0.40 0.41 -11.04
N MET A 41 0.07 1.47 -10.38
CA MET A 41 0.01 1.60 -8.92
C MET A 41 -1.42 1.66 -8.41
N LEU A 42 -2.29 2.44 -9.07
CA LEU A 42 -3.70 2.50 -8.69
C LEU A 42 -4.39 1.15 -8.86
N ALA A 43 -4.16 0.46 -9.99
CA ALA A 43 -4.75 -0.85 -10.24
C ALA A 43 -4.25 -1.92 -9.25
N ALA A 44 -2.96 -1.89 -8.90
CA ALA A 44 -2.40 -2.78 -7.88
C ALA A 44 -3.03 -2.51 -6.50
N GLY A 45 -3.13 -1.23 -6.10
CA GLY A 45 -3.77 -0.83 -4.85
C GLY A 45 -5.25 -1.21 -4.79
N ALA A 46 -5.99 -1.02 -5.89
CA ALA A 46 -7.39 -1.41 -5.99
C ALA A 46 -7.59 -2.91 -5.75
N ARG A 47 -6.78 -3.75 -6.39
CA ARG A 47 -6.81 -5.21 -6.22
C ARG A 47 -6.45 -5.63 -4.80
N ALA A 48 -5.40 -5.03 -4.24
CA ALA A 48 -5.00 -5.30 -2.85
C ALA A 48 -6.09 -4.90 -1.84
N GLY A 49 -6.82 -3.81 -2.12
CA GLY A 49 -7.93 -3.32 -1.31
C GLY A 49 -9.29 -3.99 -1.59
N GLY A 50 -9.36 -4.96 -2.51
CA GLY A 50 -10.61 -5.67 -2.83
C GLY A 50 -11.67 -4.82 -3.55
N VAL A 51 -11.27 -3.72 -4.19
CA VAL A 51 -12.17 -2.84 -4.96
C VAL A 51 -11.88 -2.94 -6.46
N SER A 52 -12.89 -2.64 -7.28
CA SER A 52 -12.68 -2.63 -8.73
C SER A 52 -11.76 -1.48 -9.15
N VAL A 53 -10.94 -1.72 -10.17
CA VAL A 53 -10.03 -0.69 -10.73
C VAL A 53 -10.83 0.52 -11.21
N GLU A 54 -12.02 0.30 -11.77
CA GLU A 54 -12.91 1.37 -12.21
C GLU A 54 -13.39 2.25 -11.05
N ALA A 55 -13.79 1.66 -9.92
CA ALA A 55 -14.20 2.41 -8.74
C ALA A 55 -13.04 3.25 -8.19
N ALA A 56 -11.84 2.67 -8.12
CA ALA A 56 -10.63 3.38 -7.69
C ALA A 56 -10.31 4.57 -8.62
N TRP A 57 -10.48 4.39 -9.94
CA TRP A 57 -10.25 5.46 -10.93
C TRP A 57 -11.25 6.61 -10.77
N LYS A 58 -12.53 6.29 -10.57
CA LYS A 58 -13.59 7.29 -10.31
C LYS A 58 -13.30 8.12 -9.06
N ILE A 59 -12.87 7.47 -7.98
CA ILE A 59 -12.50 8.15 -6.73
C ILE A 59 -11.28 9.05 -6.95
N TYR A 60 -10.23 8.54 -7.61
CA TYR A 60 -9.05 9.33 -7.91
C TYR A 60 -9.39 10.61 -8.69
N LEU A 61 -10.20 10.50 -9.76
CA LEU A 61 -10.61 11.67 -10.54
C LEU A 61 -11.46 12.65 -9.73
N ALA A 62 -12.35 12.15 -8.87
CA ALA A 62 -13.13 13.00 -7.97
C ALA A 62 -12.24 13.78 -7.00
N MET A 63 -11.18 13.15 -6.47
CA MET A 63 -10.21 13.80 -5.60
C MET A 63 -9.43 14.90 -6.31
N ILE A 64 -8.98 14.65 -7.55
CA ILE A 64 -8.29 15.67 -8.35
C ILE A 64 -9.21 16.86 -8.62
N LYS A 65 -10.47 16.60 -9.03
CA LYS A 65 -11.46 17.65 -9.28
C LYS A 65 -11.78 18.48 -8.03
N ALA A 66 -11.79 17.88 -6.85
CA ALA A 66 -12.05 18.58 -5.60
C ALA A 66 -10.85 19.44 -5.12
N ALA A 67 -9.67 19.19 -5.67
CA ALA A 67 -8.44 19.91 -5.36
C ALA A 67 -8.18 21.10 -6.30
N GLU A 68 -9.02 21.27 -7.34
CA GLU A 68 -9.09 22.49 -8.17
C GLU A 68 -10.01 23.54 -7.53
#